data_AF-A0A8D3Y1L5-F1
#
_entry.id   AF-A0A8D3Y1L5-F1
#
_cell.length_a   1.000
_cell.length_b   1.000
_cell.length_c   1.000
_cell.angle_alpha   90.00
_cell.angle_beta   90.00
_cell.angle_gamma   90.00
#
_symmetry.space_group_name_H-M   'P 1'
#
loop_
_entity.id
_entity.type
_entity.pdbx_description
1 polymer ?
#
loop_
_entity_poly.entity_id
_entity_poly.type
_entity_poly.pdbx_seq_one_letter_code
_entity_poly.pdbx_strand_id
1 'polypeptide(L)'
;MKLCWALGLRIQEAALLNAKKAMSQAQSDGCIEVRYGTKGGRKRVLRILHAHQLEALEAAAAIQAQGISIIPSDLDWKMFRTSVLDRARITLKAHGIVRFHDLRAAYACRRYQELTGYPAPVLTGRIVEREADRVARAEIALELGHNRISVVAAYVGGLA
;
A
#
# COMPACT_ATOMS: atom_id res chain seq x y z
N MET A 1 4.25 7.62 -4.70
CA MET A 1 2.82 7.54 -4.33
C MET A 1 2.13 6.33 -4.95
N LYS A 2 2.43 5.98 -6.22
CA LYS A 2 1.91 4.78 -6.88
C LYS A 2 2.05 3.49 -6.04
N LEU A 3 3.15 3.30 -5.33
CA LEU A 3 3.34 2.14 -4.43
C LEU A 3 2.29 2.01 -3.32
N CYS A 4 1.78 3.13 -2.77
CA CYS A 4 0.73 3.08 -1.75
C CYS A 4 -0.60 2.54 -2.32
N TRP A 5 -0.88 2.86 -3.58
CA TRP A 5 -2.07 2.42 -4.29
C TRP A 5 -1.93 1.01 -4.85
N ALA A 6 -0.77 0.67 -5.42
CA ALA A 6 -0.55 -0.61 -6.07
C ALA A 6 -0.29 -1.76 -5.08
N LEU A 7 0.46 -1.48 -4.00
CA LEU A 7 0.94 -2.48 -3.05
C LEU A 7 0.36 -2.29 -1.65
N GLY A 8 -0.56 -1.33 -1.49
CA GLY A 8 -1.14 -1.00 -0.20
C GLY A 8 -0.13 -0.49 0.82
N LEU A 9 1.07 -0.03 0.44
CA LEU A 9 2.10 0.37 1.41
C LEU A 9 1.71 1.63 2.20
N ARG A 10 2.15 1.71 3.46
CA ARG A 10 2.12 3.01 4.17
C ARG A 10 3.05 4.00 3.46
N ILE A 11 2.79 5.29 3.62
CA ILE A 11 3.61 6.34 3.00
C ILE A 11 5.10 6.23 3.35
N GLN A 12 5.40 5.91 4.61
CA GLN A 12 6.76 5.75 5.09
C GLN A 12 7.38 4.43 4.64
N GLU A 13 6.59 3.35 4.54
CA GLU A 13 7.04 2.08 3.94
C GLU A 13 7.41 2.29 2.47
N ALA A 14 6.56 3.00 1.71
CA ALA A 14 6.82 3.32 0.31
C ALA A 14 8.06 4.19 0.15
N ALA A 15 8.23 5.22 0.97
CA ALA A 15 9.40 6.10 0.89
C ALA A 15 10.71 5.38 1.23
N LEU A 16 10.70 4.49 2.22
CA LEU A 16 11.87 3.75 2.67
C LEU A 16 12.10 2.42 1.91
N LEU A 17 11.27 2.11 0.92
CA LEU A 17 11.40 0.89 0.14
C LEU A 17 12.65 0.96 -0.73
N ASN A 18 13.48 -0.09 -0.67
CA ASN A 18 14.47 -0.35 -1.71
C ASN A 18 13.73 -0.96 -2.92
N ALA A 19 13.23 -0.11 -3.81
CA ALA A 19 12.46 -0.46 -4.98
C ALA A 19 13.23 -1.33 -5.98
N LYS A 20 14.55 -1.13 -6.16
CA LYS A 20 15.38 -2.02 -7.00
C LYS A 20 15.40 -3.45 -6.47
N LYS A 21 15.64 -3.60 -5.16
CA LYS A 21 15.58 -4.91 -4.50
C LYS A 21 14.18 -5.52 -4.58
N ALA A 22 13.15 -4.72 -4.31
CA ALA A 22 11.76 -5.18 -4.37
C ALA A 22 11.37 -5.61 -5.79
N MET A 23 11.83 -4.91 -6.84
CA MET A 23 11.59 -5.30 -8.23
C MET A 23 12.26 -6.64 -8.55
N SER A 24 13.53 -6.82 -8.12
CA SER A 24 14.24 -8.07 -8.30
C SER A 24 13.54 -9.25 -7.60
N GLN A 25 13.10 -9.07 -6.35
CA GLN A 25 12.30 -10.07 -5.61
C GLN A 25 10.96 -10.36 -6.29
N ALA A 26 10.28 -9.32 -6.80
CA ALA A 26 9.02 -9.48 -7.49
C ALA A 26 9.16 -10.32 -8.78
N GLN A 27 10.26 -10.15 -9.51
CA GLN A 27 10.54 -10.90 -10.73
C GLN A 27 10.98 -12.34 -10.46
N SER A 28 11.77 -12.58 -9.41
CA SER A 28 12.28 -13.93 -9.10
C SER A 28 11.28 -14.76 -8.29
N ASP A 29 10.66 -14.16 -7.28
CA ASP A 29 9.93 -14.86 -6.23
C ASP A 29 8.41 -14.58 -6.28
N GLY A 30 7.97 -13.67 -7.15
CA GLY A 30 6.57 -13.22 -7.21
C GLY A 30 6.10 -12.48 -5.95
N CYS A 31 7.01 -12.04 -5.08
CA CYS A 31 6.69 -11.36 -3.84
C CYS A 31 7.77 -10.34 -3.45
N ILE A 32 7.46 -9.45 -2.51
CA ILE A 32 8.39 -8.46 -1.98
C ILE A 32 8.42 -8.50 -0.45
N GLU A 33 9.59 -8.24 0.14
CA GLU A 33 9.70 -8.03 1.58
C GLU A 33 9.51 -6.55 1.93
N VAL A 34 8.51 -6.23 2.77
CA VAL A 34 8.32 -4.90 3.35
C VAL A 34 8.90 -4.89 4.76
N ARG A 35 10.06 -4.26 4.91
CA ARG A 35 10.84 -4.24 6.16
C ARG A 35 10.86 -2.87 6.84
N TYR A 36 11.18 -1.82 6.09
CA TYR A 36 11.41 -0.47 6.62
C TYR A 36 10.14 0.38 6.61
N GLY A 37 10.06 1.35 7.52
CA GLY A 37 8.88 2.22 7.69
C GLY A 37 7.65 1.50 8.27
N THR A 38 7.81 0.24 8.68
CA THR A 38 6.74 -0.57 9.26
C THR A 38 6.45 -0.14 10.69
N LYS A 39 5.17 -0.07 11.06
CA LYS A 39 4.79 0.26 12.42
C LYS A 39 5.24 -0.85 13.38
N GLY A 40 6.11 -0.52 14.32
CA GLY A 40 6.67 -1.47 15.29
C GLY A 40 7.70 -2.46 14.71
N GLY A 41 8.31 -2.15 13.56
CA GLY A 41 9.39 -2.96 12.97
C GLY A 41 8.95 -4.31 12.39
N ARG A 42 7.63 -4.53 12.26
CA ARG A 42 7.07 -5.81 11.79
C ARG A 42 7.23 -5.96 10.29
N LYS A 43 8.05 -6.92 9.89
CA LYS A 43 8.27 -7.29 8.50
C LYS A 43 7.09 -8.09 7.98
N ARG A 44 6.82 -7.99 6.67
CA ARG A 44 5.86 -8.86 5.97
C ARG A 44 6.31 -9.14 4.55
N VAL A 45 5.80 -10.23 4.00
CA VAL A 45 5.91 -10.54 2.59
C VAL A 45 4.59 -10.16 1.91
N LEU A 46 4.68 -9.49 0.77
CA LEU A 46 3.54 -9.12 -0.04
C LEU A 46 3.65 -9.79 -1.40
N ARG A 47 2.64 -10.57 -1.78
CA ARG A 47 2.59 -11.21 -3.11
C ARG A 47 2.27 -10.18 -4.19
N ILE A 48 2.86 -10.38 -5.37
CA ILE A 48 2.56 -9.64 -6.58
C ILE A 48 1.50 -10.42 -7.35
N LEU A 49 0.32 -9.84 -7.43
CA LEU A 49 -0.88 -10.43 -8.03
C LEU A 49 -1.17 -9.85 -9.42
N HIS A 50 -0.71 -8.62 -9.69
CA HIS A 50 -1.10 -7.85 -10.88
C HIS A 50 0.05 -7.11 -11.54
N ALA A 51 -0.01 -6.94 -12.86
CA ALA A 51 1.00 -6.23 -13.65
C ALA A 51 1.23 -4.78 -13.18
N HIS A 52 0.18 -4.06 -12.79
CA HIS A 52 0.30 -2.67 -12.29
C HIS A 52 1.15 -2.55 -11.01
N GLN A 53 1.35 -3.66 -10.28
CA GLN A 53 2.23 -3.69 -9.12
C GLN A 53 3.70 -3.75 -9.54
N LEU A 54 4.01 -4.52 -10.59
CA LEU A 54 5.34 -4.55 -11.21
C LEU A 54 5.66 -3.18 -11.83
N GLU A 55 4.73 -2.59 -12.59
CA GLU A 55 4.90 -1.25 -13.18
C GLU A 55 5.17 -0.19 -12.10
N ALA A 56 4.50 -0.28 -10.95
CA ALA A 56 4.73 0.64 -9.84
C ALA A 56 6.11 0.45 -9.20
N LEU A 57 6.60 -0.79 -9.10
CA LEU A 57 7.94 -1.11 -8.62
C LEU A 57 9.02 -0.65 -9.59
N GLU A 58 8.83 -0.87 -10.89
CA GLU A 58 9.73 -0.42 -11.94
C GLU A 58 9.87 1.10 -11.95
N ALA A 59 8.75 1.83 -11.94
CA ALA A 59 8.76 3.29 -11.84
C ALA A 59 9.46 3.78 -10.57
N ALA A 60 9.29 3.08 -9.44
CA ALA A 60 9.98 3.42 -8.20
C ALA A 60 11.49 3.11 -8.25
N ALA A 61 11.88 2.01 -8.90
CA ALA A 61 13.28 1.62 -9.08
C ALA A 61 14.04 2.61 -9.97
N ALA A 62 13.37 3.16 -10.99
CA ALA A 62 13.92 4.25 -11.81
C ALA A 62 14.16 5.53 -10.99
N ILE A 63 13.25 5.86 -10.07
CA ILE A 63 13.37 7.05 -9.20
C ILE A 63 14.46 6.90 -8.13
N GLN A 64 14.63 5.70 -7.55
CA GLN A 64 15.62 5.45 -6.48
C GLN A 64 17.07 5.75 -6.91
N ALA A 65 17.37 5.75 -8.21
CA ALA A 65 18.73 5.92 -8.73
C ALA A 65 19.72 4.97 -8.02
N GLN A 66 20.83 5.47 -7.47
CA GLN A 66 21.84 4.65 -6.78
C GLN A 66 21.62 4.52 -5.25
N GLY A 67 20.53 5.09 -4.72
CA GLY A 67 20.23 5.03 -3.29
C GLY A 67 19.77 3.65 -2.80
N ILE A 68 19.53 3.54 -1.50
CA ILE A 68 18.98 2.34 -0.85
C ILE A 68 17.47 2.46 -0.55
N SER A 69 16.86 3.59 -0.88
CA SER A 69 15.43 3.87 -0.72
C SER A 69 14.96 4.91 -1.73
N ILE A 70 13.65 5.17 -1.80
CA ILE A 70 13.10 6.24 -2.66
C ILE A 70 13.46 7.62 -2.13
N ILE A 71 13.75 7.76 -0.83
CA ILE A 71 14.26 9.01 -0.29
C ILE A 71 15.66 9.25 -0.89
N PRO A 72 15.87 10.39 -1.58
CA PRO A 72 17.19 10.78 -2.08
C PRO A 72 18.22 10.86 -0.94
N SER A 73 19.47 10.54 -1.23
CA SER A 73 20.55 10.46 -0.22
C SER A 73 20.87 11.80 0.46
N ASP A 74 20.53 12.91 -0.18
CA ASP A 74 20.69 14.28 0.32
C ASP A 74 19.52 14.75 1.20
N LEU A 75 18.46 13.94 1.34
CA LEU A 75 17.28 14.28 2.13
C LEU A 75 17.11 13.32 3.31
N ASP A 76 16.85 13.89 4.48
CA ASP A 76 16.31 13.11 5.59
C ASP A 76 14.78 12.94 5.48
N TRP A 77 14.19 12.17 6.39
CA TRP A 77 12.74 11.96 6.41
C TRP A 77 11.94 13.26 6.57
N LYS A 78 12.43 14.20 7.38
CA LYS A 78 11.73 15.47 7.66
C LYS A 78 11.71 16.31 6.39
N MET A 79 12.86 16.50 5.74
CA MET A 79 13.01 17.24 4.49
C MET A 79 12.20 16.59 3.38
N PHE A 80 12.26 15.26 3.23
CA PHE A 80 11.47 14.54 2.24
C PHE A 80 9.96 14.75 2.45
N ARG A 81 9.51 14.71 3.72
CA ARG A 81 8.12 14.92 4.09
C ARG A 81 7.64 16.34 3.79
N THR A 82 8.42 17.37 4.14
CA THR A 82 8.02 18.77 3.96
C THR A 82 8.27 19.31 2.55
N SER A 83 8.94 18.55 1.68
CA SER A 83 9.19 18.96 0.29
C SER A 83 8.41 18.07 -0.69
N VAL A 84 8.87 16.84 -0.90
CA VAL A 84 8.34 15.91 -1.91
C VAL A 84 6.92 15.50 -1.58
N LEU A 85 6.65 15.10 -0.33
CA LEU A 85 5.32 14.64 0.05
C LEU A 85 4.30 15.78 0.11
N ASP A 86 4.70 17.00 0.46
CA ASP A 86 3.79 18.15 0.47
C ASP A 86 3.35 18.51 -0.95
N ARG A 87 4.26 18.54 -1.92
CA ARG A 87 3.91 18.68 -3.34
C ARG A 87 2.98 17.56 -3.81
N ALA A 88 3.29 16.32 -3.45
CA ALA A 88 2.44 15.19 -3.82
C ALA A 88 1.02 15.29 -3.21
N ARG A 89 0.85 15.85 -2.00
CA ARG A 89 -0.48 16.10 -1.43
C ARG A 89 -1.28 17.12 -2.23
N ILE A 90 -0.64 18.18 -2.72
CA ILE A 90 -1.30 19.19 -3.56
C ILE A 90 -1.85 18.52 -4.83
N THR A 91 -1.02 17.72 -5.51
CA THR A 91 -1.44 16.98 -6.71
C THR A 91 -2.58 16.00 -6.42
N LEU A 92 -2.50 15.23 -5.32
CA LEU A 92 -3.56 14.29 -4.94
C LEU A 92 -4.87 15.01 -4.62
N LYS A 93 -4.81 16.13 -3.89
CA LYS A 93 -5.99 16.92 -3.53
C LYS A 93 -6.68 17.49 -4.76
N ALA A 94 -5.92 17.91 -5.77
CA ALA A 94 -6.48 18.34 -7.06
C ALA A 94 -7.26 17.24 -7.79
N HIS A 95 -7.01 15.97 -7.48
CA HIS A 95 -7.71 14.80 -8.01
C HIS A 95 -8.71 14.19 -7.00
N GLY A 96 -9.11 14.95 -5.97
CA GLY A 96 -10.08 14.50 -4.96
C GLY A 96 -9.53 13.54 -3.90
N ILE A 97 -8.23 13.25 -3.89
CA ILE A 97 -7.59 12.37 -2.92
C ILE A 97 -7.01 13.22 -1.78
N VAL A 98 -7.66 13.21 -0.63
CA VAL A 98 -7.36 14.14 0.46
C VAL A 98 -6.10 13.72 1.23
N ARG A 99 -5.88 12.41 1.39
CA ARG A 99 -4.82 11.87 2.24
C ARG A 99 -4.17 10.65 1.58
N PHE A 100 -2.87 10.44 1.81
CA PHE A 100 -2.17 9.25 1.28
C PHE A 100 -2.77 7.91 1.72
N HIS A 101 -3.41 7.87 2.89
CA HIS A 101 -4.09 6.66 3.34
C HIS A 101 -5.32 6.30 2.48
N ASP A 102 -5.85 7.22 1.66
CA ASP A 102 -6.95 6.95 0.73
C ASP A 102 -6.44 6.08 -0.44
N LEU A 103 -5.17 6.23 -0.83
CA LEU A 103 -4.52 5.33 -1.80
C LEU A 103 -4.42 3.91 -1.25
N ARG A 104 -4.12 3.78 0.04
CA ARG A 104 -4.08 2.49 0.73
C ARG A 104 -5.48 1.89 0.93
N ALA A 105 -6.50 2.74 1.12
CA ALA A 105 -7.89 2.30 1.13
C ALA A 105 -8.30 1.77 -0.26
N ALA A 106 -7.90 2.44 -1.34
CA ALA A 106 -8.17 1.97 -2.70
C ALA A 106 -7.58 0.57 -2.97
N TYR A 107 -6.35 0.31 -2.52
CA TYR A 107 -5.76 -1.04 -2.55
C TYR A 107 -6.65 -2.06 -1.82
N ALA A 108 -7.01 -1.76 -0.56
CA ALA A 108 -7.79 -2.66 0.27
C ALA A 108 -9.19 -2.93 -0.31
N CYS A 109 -9.87 -1.92 -0.85
CA CYS A 109 -11.18 -2.09 -1.48
C CYS A 109 -11.10 -2.97 -2.74
N ARG A 110 -10.05 -2.82 -3.55
CA ARG A 110 -9.83 -3.68 -4.72
C ARG A 110 -9.57 -5.13 -4.30
N ARG A 111 -8.65 -5.35 -3.35
CA ARG A 111 -8.36 -6.68 -2.82
C ARG A 111 -9.59 -7.33 -2.19
N TYR A 112 -10.41 -6.56 -1.48
CA TYR A 112 -11.67 -7.04 -0.92
C TYR A 112 -12.60 -7.55 -2.03
N GLN A 113 -12.75 -6.80 -3.11
CA GLN A 113 -13.56 -7.23 -4.24
C GLN A 113 -12.98 -8.45 -4.96
N GLU A 114 -11.66 -8.55 -5.10
CA GLU A 114 -11.01 -9.72 -5.68
C GLU A 114 -11.19 -10.98 -4.83
N LEU A 115 -11.19 -10.85 -3.50
CA LEU A 115 -11.32 -11.98 -2.57
C LEU A 115 -12.78 -12.41 -2.34
N THR A 116 -13.72 -11.47 -2.39
CA THR A 116 -15.13 -11.73 -2.07
C THR A 116 -16.05 -11.77 -3.29
N GLY A 117 -15.62 -11.23 -4.43
CA GLY A 117 -16.49 -10.95 -5.57
C GLY A 117 -17.39 -9.72 -5.41
N TYR A 118 -17.41 -9.08 -4.23
CA TYR A 118 -18.30 -7.95 -3.92
C TYR A 118 -17.53 -6.65 -3.64
N PRO A 119 -18.07 -5.48 -4.01
CA PRO A 119 -17.45 -4.22 -3.63
C PRO A 119 -17.40 -4.06 -2.10
N ALA A 120 -16.35 -3.39 -1.61
CA ALA A 120 -16.14 -3.16 -0.18
C ALA A 120 -17.32 -2.42 0.49
N PRO A 121 -17.66 -2.73 1.75
CA PRO A 121 -18.78 -2.11 2.47
C PRO A 121 -18.75 -0.57 2.54
N VAL A 122 -17.59 0.07 2.52
CA VAL A 122 -17.47 1.54 2.45
C VAL A 122 -18.08 2.12 1.16
N LEU A 123 -18.19 1.32 0.09
CA LEU A 123 -18.76 1.72 -1.19
C LEU A 123 -20.25 1.40 -1.32
N THR A 124 -20.73 0.38 -0.61
CA THR A 124 -22.09 -0.17 -0.77
C THR A 124 -22.98 -0.01 0.46
N GLY A 125 -22.38 0.31 1.61
CA GLY A 125 -23.05 0.38 2.91
C GLY A 125 -23.42 -0.98 3.51
N ARG A 126 -23.06 -2.11 2.89
CA ARG A 126 -23.46 -3.45 3.36
C ARG A 126 -22.40 -4.52 3.15
N ILE A 127 -22.45 -5.54 4.01
CA ILE A 127 -21.72 -6.80 3.85
C ILE A 127 -22.66 -7.81 3.23
N VAL A 128 -22.31 -8.35 2.06
CA VAL A 128 -23.15 -9.30 1.32
C VAL A 128 -23.02 -10.70 1.92
N GLU A 129 -21.79 -11.18 2.12
CA GLU A 129 -21.51 -12.50 2.66
C GLU A 129 -20.52 -12.39 3.82
N ARG A 130 -20.97 -12.79 5.02
CA ARG A 130 -20.22 -12.54 6.27
C ARG A 130 -18.94 -13.36 6.38
N GLU A 131 -18.94 -14.62 5.94
CA GLU A 131 -17.74 -15.46 6.04
C GLU A 131 -16.69 -15.04 5.01
N ALA A 132 -17.10 -14.76 3.76
CA ALA A 132 -16.21 -14.18 2.77
C ALA A 132 -15.62 -12.83 3.21
N ASP A 133 -16.43 -11.94 3.81
CA ASP A 133 -15.96 -10.67 4.39
C ASP A 133 -14.89 -10.90 5.47
N ARG A 134 -15.14 -11.82 6.40
CA ARG A 134 -14.21 -12.14 7.49
C ARG A 134 -12.88 -12.67 6.95
N VAL A 135 -12.91 -13.63 6.02
CA VAL A 135 -11.71 -14.21 5.40
C VAL A 135 -10.94 -13.15 4.61
N ALA A 136 -11.63 -12.36 3.79
CA ALA A 136 -11.01 -11.31 3.00
C ALA A 136 -10.33 -10.24 3.87
N ARG A 137 -10.99 -9.82 4.95
CA ARG A 137 -10.39 -8.86 5.89
C ARG A 137 -9.19 -9.44 6.62
N ALA A 138 -9.16 -10.74 6.92
CA ALA A 138 -8.01 -11.37 7.54
C ALA A 138 -6.80 -11.34 6.60
N GLU A 139 -6.99 -11.71 5.33
CA GLU A 139 -5.94 -11.68 4.30
C GLU A 139 -5.43 -10.24 4.07
N ILE A 140 -6.34 -9.30 3.87
CA ILE A 140 -5.99 -7.87 3.67
C ILE A 140 -5.27 -7.32 4.90
N ALA A 141 -5.63 -7.74 6.11
CA ALA A 141 -4.92 -7.31 7.31
C ALA A 141 -3.44 -7.71 7.23
N LEU A 142 -3.15 -8.96 6.86
CA LEU A 142 -1.78 -9.47 6.68
C LEU A 142 -1.04 -8.71 5.57
N GLU A 143 -1.64 -8.55 4.39
CA GLU A 143 -1.08 -7.80 3.26
C GLU A 143 -0.74 -6.35 3.63
N LEU A 144 -1.57 -5.74 4.47
CA LEU A 144 -1.39 -4.38 4.97
C LEU A 144 -0.43 -4.32 6.19
N GLY A 145 0.03 -5.44 6.75
CA GLY A 145 0.91 -5.46 7.93
C GLY A 145 0.18 -5.12 9.23
N HIS A 146 -0.99 -5.72 9.40
CA HIS A 146 -1.82 -5.68 10.59
C HIS A 146 -2.21 -7.12 10.99
N ASN A 147 -2.15 -7.45 12.28
CA ASN A 147 -2.61 -8.75 12.79
C ASN A 147 -4.08 -8.70 13.27
N ARG A 148 -4.81 -7.63 12.93
CA ARG A 148 -6.16 -7.37 13.44
C ARG A 148 -7.07 -6.90 12.32
N ILE A 149 -8.14 -7.65 12.08
CA ILE A 149 -9.21 -7.32 11.13
C ILE A 149 -9.83 -5.95 11.41
N SER A 150 -9.96 -5.57 12.69
CA SER A 150 -10.56 -4.29 13.08
C SER A 150 -9.84 -3.07 12.48
N VAL A 151 -8.57 -3.18 12.13
CA VAL A 151 -7.85 -2.07 11.46
C VAL A 151 -8.22 -1.96 9.98
N VAL A 152 -8.62 -3.06 9.35
CA VAL A 152 -9.07 -3.09 7.94
C VAL A 152 -10.40 -2.38 7.78
N ALA A 153 -11.24 -2.33 8.83
CA ALA A 153 -12.49 -1.58 8.82
C ALA A 153 -12.34 -0.09 8.48
N ALA A 154 -11.20 0.52 8.83
CA ALA A 154 -10.89 1.90 8.46
C ALA A 154 -10.66 2.10 6.95
N TYR A 155 -10.43 1.02 6.20
CA TYR A 155 -10.18 1.05 4.76
C TYR A 155 -11.34 0.51 3.94
N VAL A 156 -11.96 -0.59 4.37
CA VAL A 156 -13.03 -1.26 3.61
C VAL A 156 -14.44 -1.01 4.17
N GLY A 157 -14.57 -0.28 5.28
CA GLY A 157 -15.84 0.01 5.96
C GLY A 157 -16.07 -0.85 7.20
N GLY A 158 -16.88 -0.31 8.12
CA GLY A 158 -17.22 -0.97 9.39
C GLY A 158 -17.94 -2.31 9.21
N LEU A 159 -17.88 -3.14 10.25
CA LEU A 159 -18.83 -4.23 10.42
C LEU A 159 -20.14 -3.59 10.87
N ALA A 160 -21.22 -3.76 10.09
CA ALA A 160 -22.57 -3.45 10.56
C ALA A 160 -23.02 -4.51 11.58
#